data_AF-A0A833GXG0-F1
#
_entry.id   AF-A0A833GXG0-F1
#
_cell.length_a   1.000
_cell.length_b   1.000
_cell.length_c   1.000
_cell.angle_alpha   90.00
_cell.angle_beta   90.00
_cell.angle_gamma   90.00
#
_symmetry.space_group_name_H-M   'P 1'
#
loop_
_entity.id
_entity.type
_entity.pdbx_description
1 polymer ?
#
loop_
_entity_poly.entity_id
_entity_poly.type
_entity_poly.pdbx_seq_one_letter_code
_entity_poly.pdbx_strand_id
1 'polypeptide(L)'
;MNDGTNLENEFARWADKEFGWSDYETRVLISGAVGERPHEVDIHGIIESEGYFKVMRAGQVIVASGVLGASGLVGLERAFASLIDGILPQIGTASMTVLLCGAALWWFGNSRRREHVWVECKDRKKRVAARDVMLFAKKIENVKDGKPRWQPNQCIMVSSSGFDVDAVDQARANDIDLYIPSGKGFRLLE
;
A
#
# COMPACT_ATOMS: atom_id res chain seq x y z
N MET A 1 5.03 -26.11 21.59
CA MET A 1 4.23 -25.52 20.49
C MET A 1 5.08 -24.41 19.93
N ASN A 2 5.56 -24.51 18.68
CA ASN A 2 6.04 -23.32 17.99
C ASN A 2 4.81 -22.42 17.81
N ASP A 3 4.92 -21.20 18.29
CA ASP A 3 3.88 -20.18 18.37
C ASP A 3 3.70 -19.44 17.03
N GLY A 4 4.13 -20.03 15.90
CA GLY A 4 4.11 -19.38 14.57
C GLY A 4 5.17 -18.29 14.36
N THR A 5 5.70 -17.73 15.46
CA THR A 5 6.62 -16.58 15.48
C THR A 5 7.88 -16.77 14.63
N ASN A 6 8.39 -18.01 14.52
CA ASN A 6 9.57 -18.27 13.71
C ASN A 6 9.32 -18.04 12.22
N LEU A 7 8.20 -18.54 11.69
CA LEU A 7 7.83 -18.34 10.28
C LEU A 7 7.58 -16.85 10.00
N GLU A 8 6.89 -16.17 10.92
CA GLU A 8 6.64 -14.72 10.84
C GLU A 8 7.96 -13.95 10.74
N ASN A 9 8.90 -14.18 11.67
CA ASN A 9 10.19 -13.49 11.71
C ASN A 9 11.12 -13.84 10.55
N GLU A 10 11.09 -15.09 10.07
CA GLU A 10 11.86 -15.49 8.89
C GLU A 10 11.32 -14.83 7.63
N PHE A 11 10.00 -14.82 7.45
CA PHE A 11 9.38 -14.19 6.30
C PHE A 11 9.57 -12.67 6.33
N ALA A 12 9.34 -12.00 7.47
CA ALA A 12 9.51 -10.55 7.59
C ALA A 12 10.94 -10.10 7.21
N ARG A 13 11.97 -10.80 7.71
CA ARG A 13 13.39 -10.49 7.39
C ARG A 13 13.75 -10.74 5.93
N TRP A 14 13.11 -11.72 5.31
CA TRP A 14 13.32 -11.99 3.89
C TRP A 14 12.58 -10.95 3.03
N ALA A 15 11.32 -10.67 3.35
CA ALA A 15 10.45 -9.72 2.65
C ALA A 15 10.99 -8.28 2.74
N ASP A 16 11.56 -7.88 3.87
CA ASP A 16 12.25 -6.60 4.05
C ASP A 16 13.32 -6.38 2.96
N LYS A 17 14.10 -7.41 2.67
CA LYS A 17 15.16 -7.38 1.65
C LYS A 17 14.64 -7.54 0.23
N GLU A 18 13.67 -8.45 0.03
CA GLU A 18 13.18 -8.82 -1.30
C GLU A 18 12.23 -7.75 -1.86
N PHE A 19 11.29 -7.28 -1.05
CA PHE A 19 10.28 -6.30 -1.45
C PHE A 19 10.72 -4.86 -1.18
N GLY A 20 11.83 -4.65 -0.46
CA GLY A 20 12.30 -3.32 -0.09
C GLY A 20 11.33 -2.60 0.84
N TRP A 21 10.84 -3.31 1.87
CA TRP A 21 10.01 -2.68 2.88
C TRP A 21 10.79 -1.56 3.56
N SER A 22 10.17 -0.39 3.70
CA SER A 22 10.74 0.72 4.46
C SER A 22 10.57 0.52 5.97
N ASP A 23 9.54 -0.24 6.36
CA ASP A 23 9.21 -0.57 7.73
C ASP A 23 8.29 -1.80 7.78
N TYR A 24 8.25 -2.49 8.91
CA TYR A 24 7.27 -3.55 9.15
C TYR A 24 6.98 -3.75 10.64
N GLU A 25 5.75 -4.15 10.95
CA GLU A 25 5.29 -4.49 12.29
C GLU A 25 4.70 -5.91 12.30
N THR A 26 4.87 -6.65 13.39
CA THR A 26 4.29 -7.99 13.56
C THR A 26 3.12 -7.97 14.54
N ARG A 27 2.12 -8.81 14.32
CA ARG A 27 0.96 -8.99 15.22
C ARG A 27 0.19 -7.70 15.50
N VAL A 28 -0.03 -6.92 14.45
CA VAL A 28 -0.77 -5.66 14.53
C VAL A 28 -2.26 -5.96 14.55
N LEU A 29 -3.01 -5.29 15.43
CA LEU A 29 -4.47 -5.35 15.42
C LEU A 29 -5.03 -4.28 14.49
N ILE A 30 -5.87 -4.68 13.54
CA ILE A 30 -6.59 -3.79 12.64
C ILE A 30 -8.10 -3.94 12.85
N SER A 31 -8.79 -2.80 13.01
CA SER A 31 -10.26 -2.80 13.12
C SER A 31 -10.91 -3.12 11.78
N GLY A 32 -11.87 -4.04 11.80
CA GLY A 32 -12.77 -4.31 10.69
C GLY A 32 -13.98 -3.38 10.67
N ALA A 33 -15.08 -3.85 10.10
CA ALA A 33 -16.38 -3.19 10.11
C ALA A 33 -16.86 -2.86 11.54
N VAL A 34 -17.69 -1.82 11.66
CA VAL A 34 -18.19 -1.34 12.95
C VAL A 34 -18.88 -2.46 13.72
N GLY A 35 -18.42 -2.73 14.94
CA GLY A 35 -18.97 -3.77 15.82
C GLY A 35 -18.29 -5.13 15.70
N GLU A 36 -17.38 -5.33 14.75
CA GLU A 36 -16.54 -6.53 14.69
C GLU A 36 -15.31 -6.44 15.59
N ARG A 37 -14.79 -7.60 15.98
CA ARG A 37 -13.52 -7.68 16.73
C ARG A 37 -12.35 -7.33 15.80
N PRO A 38 -11.32 -6.62 16.27
CA PRO A 38 -10.11 -6.39 15.50
C PRO A 38 -9.50 -7.71 15.02
N HIS A 39 -8.99 -7.69 13.79
CA HIS A 39 -8.23 -8.80 13.21
C HIS A 39 -6.75 -8.63 13.53
N GLU A 40 -6.08 -9.73 13.88
CA GLU A 40 -4.63 -9.76 13.98
C GLU A 40 -4.03 -9.94 12.58
N VAL A 41 -3.06 -9.09 12.28
CA VAL A 41 -2.21 -9.11 11.09
C VAL A 41 -0.86 -9.66 11.51
N ASP A 42 -0.49 -10.84 11.01
CA ASP A 42 0.75 -11.49 11.44
C ASP A 42 1.96 -10.63 11.09
N ILE A 43 2.01 -10.07 9.87
CA ILE A 43 3.00 -9.05 9.47
C ILE A 43 2.34 -7.96 8.63
N HIS A 44 2.54 -6.72 9.04
CA HIS A 44 2.19 -5.50 8.31
C HIS A 44 3.46 -4.90 7.71
N GLY A 45 3.64 -5.03 6.40
CA GLY A 45 4.73 -4.41 5.65
C GLY A 45 4.35 -3.05 5.08
N ILE A 46 5.31 -2.13 5.00
CA ILE A 46 5.13 -0.81 4.36
C ILE A 46 6.19 -0.63 3.29
N ILE A 47 5.76 -0.35 2.05
CA ILE A 47 6.63 0.03 0.95
C ILE A 47 6.44 1.53 0.70
N GLU A 48 7.53 2.30 0.79
CA GLU A 48 7.53 3.72 0.44
C GLU A 48 8.12 3.95 -0.96
N SER A 49 7.35 4.58 -1.84
CA SER A 49 7.82 4.93 -3.18
C SER A 49 8.47 6.30 -3.22
N GLU A 50 9.78 6.33 -3.48
CA GLU A 50 10.52 7.58 -3.69
C GLU A 50 9.97 8.40 -4.86
N GLY A 51 9.49 7.73 -5.92
CA GLY A 51 8.91 8.39 -7.10
C GLY A 51 7.69 9.22 -6.73
N TYR A 52 6.74 8.61 -6.01
CA TYR A 52 5.55 9.32 -5.55
C TYR A 52 5.86 10.37 -4.48
N PHE A 53 6.91 10.18 -3.67
CA PHE A 53 7.41 11.23 -2.79
C PHE A 53 7.90 12.46 -3.57
N LYS A 54 8.64 12.27 -4.66
CA LYS A 54 9.08 13.37 -5.56
C LYS A 54 7.89 14.08 -6.20
N VAL A 55 6.88 13.34 -6.67
CA VAL A 55 5.63 13.91 -7.22
C VAL A 55 4.89 14.73 -6.17
N MET A 56 4.74 14.20 -4.95
CA MET A 56 4.13 14.89 -3.82
C MET A 56 4.86 16.22 -3.52
N ARG A 57 6.20 16.20 -3.49
CA ARG A 57 7.03 17.40 -3.27
C ARG A 57 6.89 18.42 -4.39
N ALA A 58 6.87 17.98 -5.65
CA ALA A 58 6.63 18.87 -6.79
C ALA A 58 5.25 19.56 -6.68
N GLY A 59 4.20 18.81 -6.33
CA GLY A 59 2.87 19.36 -6.06
C GLY A 59 2.89 20.44 -4.96
N GLN A 60 3.57 20.19 -3.84
CA GLN A 60 3.72 21.17 -2.76
C GLN A 60 4.41 22.46 -3.21
N VAL A 61 5.49 22.35 -4.00
CA VAL A 61 6.22 23.51 -4.54
C VAL A 61 5.34 24.31 -5.49
N ILE A 62 4.55 23.65 -6.34
CA ILE A 62 3.61 24.30 -7.27
C ILE A 62 2.51 25.04 -6.49
N VAL A 63 1.93 24.41 -5.46
CA VAL A 63 0.92 25.06 -4.59
C VAL A 63 1.50 26.29 -3.91
N ALA A 64 2.69 26.16 -3.28
CA ALA A 64 3.34 27.27 -2.61
C ALA A 64 3.63 28.43 -3.59
N SER A 65 4.08 28.11 -4.81
CA SER A 65 4.32 29.11 -5.87
C SER A 65 3.03 29.81 -6.29
N GLY A 66 1.92 29.08 -6.43
CA GLY A 66 0.61 29.64 -6.74
C GLY A 66 0.10 30.61 -5.65
N VAL A 67 0.29 30.28 -4.37
CA VAL A 67 -0.07 31.16 -3.24
C VAL A 67 0.79 32.43 -3.23
N LEU A 68 2.10 32.28 -3.46
CA LEU A 68 3.03 33.41 -3.53
C LEU A 68 2.77 34.34 -4.73
N GLY A 69 2.36 33.77 -5.87
CA GLY A 69 1.91 34.54 -7.03
C GLY A 69 0.66 35.35 -6.71
N ALA A 70 -0.38 34.70 -6.20
CA ALA A 70 -1.66 35.33 -5.90
C ALA A 70 -1.58 36.45 -4.84
N SER A 71 -0.55 36.41 -3.97
CA SER A 71 -0.29 37.46 -2.98
C SER A 71 0.52 38.65 -3.52
N GLY A 72 0.92 38.63 -4.79
CA GLY A 72 1.68 39.71 -5.44
C GLY A 72 3.14 39.82 -4.97
N LEU A 73 3.61 38.85 -4.18
CA LEU A 73 4.96 38.86 -3.60
C LEU A 73 6.05 38.39 -4.58
N VAL A 74 5.67 37.75 -5.69
CA VAL A 74 6.64 37.18 -6.64
C VAL A 74 6.17 37.39 -8.08
N GLY A 75 7.04 37.94 -8.94
CA GLY A 75 6.81 38.12 -10.39
C GLY A 75 6.78 36.81 -11.20
N LEU A 76 6.72 35.64 -10.54
CA LEU A 76 6.71 34.30 -11.14
C LEU A 76 5.44 34.03 -11.96
N GLU A 77 4.35 34.76 -11.68
CA GLU A 77 3.07 34.60 -12.36
C GLU A 77 3.20 34.76 -13.88
N ARG A 78 4.09 35.64 -14.36
CA ARG A 78 4.28 35.88 -15.80
C ARG A 78 4.94 34.69 -16.51
N ALA A 79 5.88 34.02 -15.85
CA ALA A 79 6.57 32.86 -16.41
C ALA A 79 5.62 31.66 -16.51
N PHE A 80 4.83 31.40 -15.48
CA PHE A 80 3.85 30.31 -15.48
C PHE A 80 2.62 30.59 -16.36
N ALA A 81 2.12 31.83 -16.40
CA ALA A 81 1.02 32.22 -17.28
C ALA A 81 1.35 31.94 -18.76
N SER A 82 2.57 32.27 -19.20
CA SER A 82 3.01 32.01 -20.58
C SER A 82 3.04 30.51 -20.95
N LEU A 83 3.26 29.64 -19.96
CA LEU A 83 3.34 28.19 -20.14
C LEU A 83 1.94 27.54 -20.15
N ILE A 84 1.00 28.11 -19.37
CA ILE A 84 -0.38 27.62 -19.25
C ILE A 84 -1.29 28.17 -20.35
N ASP A 85 -1.09 29.42 -20.81
CA ASP A 85 -1.86 30.03 -21.90
C ASP A 85 -1.69 29.25 -23.22
N GLY A 86 -0.56 28.55 -23.40
CA GLY A 86 -0.34 27.64 -24.53
C GLY A 86 -1.12 26.32 -24.47
N ILE A 87 -1.68 25.96 -23.31
CA ILE A 87 -2.35 24.68 -23.06
C ILE A 87 -3.87 24.87 -22.82
N LEU A 88 -4.26 25.92 -22.08
CA LEU A 88 -5.65 26.19 -21.68
C LEU A 88 -5.98 27.70 -21.77
N PRO A 89 -6.28 28.24 -22.96
CA PRO A 89 -6.35 29.69 -23.21
C PRO A 89 -7.56 30.43 -22.61
N GLN A 90 -8.43 29.77 -21.82
CA GLN A 90 -9.71 30.36 -21.35
C GLN A 90 -9.91 30.37 -19.82
N ILE A 91 -8.92 29.96 -19.00
CA ILE A 91 -9.12 29.93 -17.54
C ILE A 91 -8.63 31.24 -16.93
N GLY A 92 -9.57 32.15 -16.65
CA GLY A 92 -9.34 33.55 -16.26
C GLY A 92 -8.62 33.83 -14.93
N THR A 93 -7.93 32.86 -14.31
CA THR A 93 -6.93 33.15 -13.27
C THR A 93 -5.83 32.09 -13.33
N ALA A 94 -4.72 32.37 -14.01
CA ALA A 94 -3.58 31.45 -14.13
C ALA A 94 -3.15 30.87 -12.77
N SER A 95 -3.23 31.68 -11.70
CA SER A 95 -2.91 31.29 -10.32
C SER A 95 -3.84 30.19 -9.78
N MET A 96 -5.13 30.18 -10.12
CA MET A 96 -6.08 29.13 -9.67
C MET A 96 -5.79 27.79 -10.36
N THR A 97 -5.50 27.81 -11.66
CA THR A 97 -5.12 26.59 -12.40
C THR A 97 -3.84 25.98 -11.83
N VAL A 98 -2.82 26.79 -11.57
CA VAL A 98 -1.56 26.34 -10.93
C VAL A 98 -1.85 25.69 -9.58
N LEU A 99 -2.68 26.32 -8.74
CA LEU A 99 -3.05 25.78 -7.42
C LEU A 99 -3.77 24.44 -7.53
N LEU A 100 -4.76 24.32 -8.43
CA LEU A 100 -5.50 23.08 -8.63
C LEU A 100 -4.60 21.95 -9.17
N CYS A 101 -3.74 22.25 -10.14
CA CYS A 101 -2.77 21.27 -10.66
C CYS A 101 -1.78 20.84 -9.57
N GLY A 102 -1.23 21.77 -8.81
CA GLY A 102 -0.33 21.48 -7.70
C GLY A 102 -1.01 20.64 -6.62
N ALA A 103 -2.24 20.98 -6.24
CA ALA A 103 -3.03 20.23 -5.26
C ALA A 103 -3.36 18.81 -5.75
N ALA A 104 -3.72 18.66 -7.04
CA ALA A 104 -3.96 17.36 -7.65
C ALA A 104 -2.71 16.47 -7.63
N LEU A 105 -1.55 17.02 -8.04
CA LEU A 105 -0.26 16.31 -7.98
C LEU A 105 0.14 15.96 -6.54
N TRP A 106 -0.07 16.89 -5.60
CA TRP A 106 0.21 16.66 -4.19
C TRP A 106 -0.65 15.53 -3.62
N TRP A 107 -1.97 15.56 -3.86
CA TRP A 107 -2.89 14.50 -3.45
C TRP A 107 -2.49 13.17 -4.10
N PHE A 108 -2.31 13.14 -5.42
CA PHE A 108 -1.95 11.91 -6.15
C PHE A 108 -0.64 11.29 -5.66
N GLY A 109 0.40 12.11 -5.46
CA GLY A 109 1.68 11.65 -4.90
C GLY A 109 1.51 11.13 -3.47
N ASN A 110 0.71 11.80 -2.65
CA ASN A 110 0.50 11.40 -1.26
C ASN A 110 -0.31 10.10 -1.13
N SER A 111 -1.33 9.90 -1.97
CA SER A 111 -2.20 8.70 -1.92
C SER A 111 -1.50 7.43 -2.41
N ARG A 112 -0.46 7.56 -3.24
CA ARG A 112 0.33 6.43 -3.76
C ARG A 112 1.73 6.30 -3.16
N ARG A 113 2.08 7.15 -2.19
CA ARG A 113 3.42 7.10 -1.58
C ARG A 113 3.64 5.81 -0.79
N ARG A 114 2.59 5.31 -0.14
CA ARG A 114 2.65 4.19 0.79
C ARG A 114 1.79 3.06 0.29
N GLU A 115 2.40 1.90 0.14
CA GLU A 115 1.71 0.65 -0.11
C GLU A 115 1.83 -0.21 1.15
N HIS A 116 0.69 -0.76 1.58
CA HIS A 116 0.62 -1.62 2.75
C HIS A 116 0.47 -3.08 2.33
N VAL A 117 1.26 -3.95 2.92
CA VAL A 117 1.25 -5.39 2.68
C VAL A 117 0.70 -6.08 3.92
N TRP A 118 -0.36 -6.88 3.76
CA TRP A 118 -0.85 -7.77 4.82
C TRP A 118 -0.32 -9.17 4.55
N VAL A 119 0.47 -9.71 5.48
CA VAL A 119 0.91 -11.11 5.44
C VAL A 119 0.20 -11.93 6.52
N GLU A 120 -0.37 -13.07 6.14
CA GLU A 120 -0.87 -14.09 7.05
C GLU A 120 0.04 -15.33 6.97
N CYS A 121 0.55 -15.78 8.10
CA CYS A 121 1.44 -16.93 8.23
C CYS A 121 0.70 -18.16 8.77
N LYS A 122 0.97 -19.32 8.17
CA LYS A 122 0.43 -20.62 8.56
C LYS A 122 1.54 -21.62 8.82
N ASP A 123 2.06 -21.60 10.05
CA ASP A 123 3.03 -22.59 10.52
C ASP A 123 2.34 -23.82 11.10
N ARG A 124 2.02 -24.79 10.23
CA ARG A 124 1.38 -26.04 10.63
C ARG A 124 1.84 -27.18 9.76
N LYS A 125 1.78 -28.41 10.31
CA LYS A 125 2.22 -29.64 9.62
C LYS A 125 1.38 -29.98 8.37
N LYS A 126 0.13 -29.54 8.31
CA LYS A 126 -0.80 -29.82 7.21
C LYS A 126 -0.86 -28.64 6.26
N ARG A 127 -0.90 -28.93 4.95
CA ARG A 127 -1.08 -27.92 3.90
C ARG A 127 -2.27 -27.00 4.18
N VAL A 128 -2.18 -25.76 3.73
CA VAL A 128 -3.25 -24.76 3.78
C VAL A 128 -4.37 -25.15 2.84
N ALA A 129 -5.60 -25.23 3.38
CA ALA A 129 -6.77 -25.63 2.61
C ALA A 129 -7.49 -24.39 2.06
N ALA A 130 -8.31 -24.56 1.03
CA ALA A 130 -9.09 -23.48 0.40
C ALA A 130 -9.89 -22.65 1.42
N ARG A 131 -10.47 -23.29 2.44
CA ARG A 131 -11.20 -22.60 3.51
C ARG A 131 -10.37 -21.57 4.26
N ASP A 132 -9.07 -21.81 4.45
CA ASP A 132 -8.21 -20.90 5.20
C ASP A 132 -7.94 -19.64 4.37
N VAL A 133 -7.75 -19.80 3.05
CA VAL A 133 -7.61 -18.68 2.10
C VAL A 133 -8.90 -17.87 2.02
N MET A 134 -10.07 -18.51 1.93
CA MET A 134 -11.36 -17.81 1.93
C MET A 134 -11.60 -17.04 3.24
N LEU A 135 -11.24 -17.62 4.39
CA LEU A 135 -11.33 -16.93 5.67
C LEU A 135 -10.42 -15.70 5.69
N PHE A 136 -9.21 -15.80 5.14
CA PHE A 136 -8.32 -14.64 5.03
C PHE A 136 -8.88 -13.56 4.10
N ALA A 137 -9.36 -13.93 2.92
CA ALA A 137 -10.03 -13.02 1.98
C ALA A 137 -11.19 -12.27 2.65
N LYS A 138 -12.02 -12.98 3.42
CA LYS A 138 -13.11 -12.38 4.17
C LYS A 138 -12.64 -11.36 5.23
N LYS A 139 -11.54 -11.65 5.95
CA LYS A 139 -10.96 -10.66 6.89
C LYS A 139 -10.55 -9.38 6.15
N ILE A 140 -9.94 -9.52 4.97
CA ILE A 140 -9.50 -8.38 4.15
C ILE A 140 -10.69 -7.54 3.70
N GLU A 141 -11.78 -8.17 3.25
CA GLU A 141 -13.03 -7.48 2.87
C GLU A 141 -13.64 -6.73 4.07
N ASN A 142 -13.78 -7.39 5.22
CA ASN A 142 -14.28 -6.79 6.44
C ASN A 142 -13.44 -5.56 6.87
N VAL A 143 -12.12 -5.63 6.69
CA VAL A 143 -11.22 -4.50 6.96
C VAL A 143 -11.38 -3.39 5.94
N LYS A 144 -11.57 -3.67 4.65
CA LYS A 144 -11.81 -2.64 3.63
C LYS A 144 -13.10 -1.85 3.92
N ASP A 145 -14.14 -2.51 4.40
CA ASP A 145 -15.43 -1.89 4.75
C ASP A 145 -15.36 -1.00 6.01
N GLY A 146 -14.44 -1.30 6.92
CA GLY A 146 -14.33 -0.64 8.24
C GLY A 146 -13.70 0.75 8.28
N LYS A 147 -13.27 1.31 7.13
CA LYS A 147 -12.45 2.55 7.05
C LYS A 147 -11.26 2.54 8.06
N PRO A 148 -10.40 1.53 8.00
CA PRO A 148 -9.30 1.34 8.94
C PRO A 148 -8.24 2.42 8.76
N ARG A 149 -7.29 2.46 9.72
CA ARG A 149 -6.13 3.37 9.67
C ARG A 149 -5.27 3.16 8.42
N TRP A 150 -5.23 1.94 7.90
CA TRP A 150 -4.56 1.56 6.65
C TRP A 150 -5.32 0.42 6.00
N GLN A 151 -5.23 0.28 4.67
CA GLN A 151 -5.81 -0.82 3.92
C GLN A 151 -4.71 -1.54 3.14
N PRO A 152 -4.73 -2.88 3.04
CA PRO A 152 -3.72 -3.60 2.28
C PRO A 152 -3.87 -3.32 0.79
N ASN A 153 -2.76 -2.93 0.17
CA ASN A 153 -2.58 -2.87 -1.28
C ASN A 153 -2.20 -4.24 -1.85
N GLN A 154 -1.49 -5.05 -1.06
CA GLN A 154 -1.09 -6.41 -1.39
C GLN A 154 -1.42 -7.34 -0.22
N CYS A 155 -1.90 -8.54 -0.54
CA CYS A 155 -2.24 -9.57 0.44
C CYS A 155 -1.40 -10.82 0.17
N ILE A 156 -0.72 -11.32 1.20
CA ILE A 156 0.19 -12.45 1.09
C ILE A 156 -0.21 -13.51 2.11
N MET A 157 -0.21 -14.78 1.71
CA MET A 157 -0.28 -15.91 2.63
C MET A 157 0.98 -16.77 2.53
N VAL A 158 1.57 -17.09 3.69
CA VAL A 158 2.81 -17.86 3.80
C VAL A 158 2.53 -19.17 4.52
N SER A 159 3.05 -20.29 4.01
CA SER A 159 2.91 -21.58 4.68
C SER A 159 4.21 -22.37 4.77
N SER A 160 4.49 -22.93 5.95
CA SER A 160 5.64 -23.84 6.15
C SER A 160 5.45 -25.21 5.51
N SER A 161 4.21 -25.65 5.27
CA SER A 161 3.89 -26.96 4.67
C SER A 161 3.30 -26.89 3.26
N GLY A 162 3.03 -25.68 2.77
CA GLY A 162 2.48 -25.42 1.45
C GLY A 162 0.95 -25.40 1.41
N PHE A 163 0.39 -25.43 0.20
CA PHE A 163 -1.02 -25.15 -0.07
C PHE A 163 -1.65 -26.30 -0.87
N ASP A 164 -2.90 -26.63 -0.60
CA ASP A 164 -3.67 -27.55 -1.44
C ASP A 164 -3.99 -26.90 -2.80
N VAL A 165 -4.27 -27.70 -3.83
CA VAL A 165 -4.54 -27.19 -5.19
C VAL A 165 -5.71 -26.19 -5.17
N ASP A 166 -6.81 -26.56 -4.52
CA ASP A 166 -7.98 -25.68 -4.36
C ASP A 166 -7.64 -24.37 -3.62
N ALA A 167 -6.64 -24.40 -2.71
CA ALA A 167 -6.21 -23.19 -2.01
C ALA A 167 -5.47 -22.22 -2.93
N VAL A 168 -4.69 -22.74 -3.89
CA VAL A 168 -4.02 -21.94 -4.92
C VAL A 168 -5.07 -21.28 -5.82
N ASP A 169 -6.07 -22.03 -6.26
CA ASP A 169 -7.15 -21.49 -7.11
C ASP A 169 -7.97 -20.41 -6.38
N GLN A 170 -8.28 -20.62 -5.09
CA GLN A 170 -8.94 -19.60 -4.28
C GLN A 170 -8.06 -18.36 -4.07
N ALA A 171 -6.75 -18.52 -3.91
CA ALA A 171 -5.85 -17.39 -3.70
C ALA A 171 -5.78 -16.51 -4.96
N ARG A 172 -5.65 -17.12 -6.15
CA ARG A 172 -5.71 -16.41 -7.43
C ARG A 172 -7.03 -15.66 -7.62
N ALA A 173 -8.15 -16.29 -7.27
CA ALA A 173 -9.47 -15.66 -7.39
C ALA A 173 -9.66 -14.43 -6.47
N ASN A 174 -8.86 -14.34 -5.39
CA ASN A 174 -8.94 -13.27 -4.40
C ASN A 174 -7.72 -12.34 -4.40
N ASP A 175 -6.84 -12.44 -5.40
CA ASP A 175 -5.61 -11.63 -5.52
C ASP A 175 -4.71 -11.73 -4.27
N ILE A 176 -4.47 -12.97 -3.83
CA ILE A 176 -3.60 -13.29 -2.69
C ILE A 176 -2.37 -14.04 -3.18
N ASP A 177 -1.19 -13.47 -2.93
CA ASP A 177 0.07 -14.11 -3.26
C ASP A 177 0.41 -15.22 -2.26
N LEU A 178 0.86 -16.37 -2.76
CA LEU A 178 1.18 -17.52 -1.91
C LEU A 178 2.69 -17.77 -1.87
N TYR A 179 3.28 -17.81 -0.68
CA TYR A 179 4.70 -18.09 -0.51
C TYR A 179 4.97 -19.34 0.32
N ILE A 180 6.01 -20.08 -0.06
CA ILE A 180 6.54 -21.20 0.71
C ILE A 180 8.07 -21.09 0.89
N PRO A 181 8.63 -21.65 1.97
CA PRO A 181 10.07 -21.73 2.15
C PRO A 181 10.77 -22.41 0.96
N SER A 182 11.87 -21.83 0.52
CA SER A 182 12.72 -22.37 -0.53
C SER A 182 14.19 -22.02 -0.28
N GLY A 183 15.00 -23.01 0.06
CA GLY A 183 16.41 -22.82 0.38
C GLY A 183 16.60 -21.87 1.56
N LYS A 184 17.19 -20.70 1.31
CA LYS A 184 17.44 -19.65 2.33
C LYS A 184 16.39 -18.54 2.37
N GLY A 185 15.33 -18.65 1.56
CA GLY A 185 14.29 -17.62 1.46
C GLY A 185 12.93 -18.23 1.18
N PHE A 186 12.12 -17.50 0.44
CA PHE A 186 10.77 -17.91 0.06
C PHE A 186 10.61 -17.82 -1.44
N ARG A 187 9.71 -18.63 -2.00
CA ARG A 187 9.32 -18.57 -3.40
C ARG A 187 7.83 -18.36 -3.53
N LEU A 188 7.43 -17.54 -4.50
CA LEU A 188 6.05 -17.39 -4.92
C LEU A 188 5.56 -18.71 -5.54
N LEU A 189 4.32 -19.08 -5.24
CA LEU A 189 3.60 -20.13 -5.92
C LEU A 189 2.67 -19.48 -6.94
N GLU A 190 3.01 -19.68 -8.21
CA GLU A 190 2.24 -19.23 -9.36
C GLU A 190 0.95 -20.03 -9.55
#